data_AF-A4P065-F1
#
_entry.id   AF-A4P065-F1
#
_cell.length_a   1.000
_cell.length_b   1.000
_cell.length_c   1.000
_cell.angle_alpha   90.00
_cell.angle_beta   90.00
_cell.angle_gamma   90.00
#
_symmetry.space_group_name_H-M   'P 1'
#
loop_
_entity.id
_entity.type
_entity.pdbx_description
1 polymer ?
#
loop_
_entity_poly.entity_id
_entity_poly.type
_entity_poly.pdbx_seq_one_letter_code
_entity_poly.pdbx_strand_id
1 'polypeptide(L)'
;MKLAFVELPFFEKYRAEYLSDDEYRALQNELLENPEKGDLIQGSNGLRKIRVANSKRNKGKRGGARAIYYHYINNKTIYFFTIYGKETKDDLKPEELKQGFEEMGRHLEGKITLRTEILEKPSPITITPEEVKAIRQRLNLSQAVFARKLRTSVRTFQAWEQGKTKPSAHASLLLRMVDKAPQTFELIAGI
;
A
#
# COMPACT_ATOMS: atom_id res chain seq x y z
N MET A 1 -6.34 2.07 -1.70
CA MET A 1 -5.78 2.74 -2.89
C MET A 1 -4.99 1.70 -3.67
N LYS A 2 -5.03 1.73 -5.01
CA LYS A 2 -4.34 0.78 -5.87
C LYS A 2 -3.37 1.54 -6.78
N LEU A 3 -2.11 1.13 -6.83
CA LEU A 3 -1.08 1.65 -7.72
C LEU A 3 -0.33 0.51 -8.41
N ALA A 4 0.06 0.74 -9.66
CA ALA A 4 1.05 -0.07 -10.35
C ALA A 4 2.45 0.56 -10.19
N PHE A 5 3.46 -0.26 -9.99
CA PHE A 5 4.86 0.13 -9.88
C PHE A 5 5.62 -0.52 -11.02
N VAL A 6 6.16 0.29 -11.92
CA VAL A 6 6.86 -0.16 -13.13
C VAL A 6 8.34 0.22 -13.01
N GLU A 7 9.22 -0.76 -13.16
CA GLU A 7 10.67 -0.54 -13.19
C GLU A 7 11.11 -0.22 -14.63
N LEU A 8 11.70 0.96 -14.86
CA LEU A 8 12.39 1.25 -16.12
C LEU A 8 13.77 0.56 -16.13
N PRO A 9 14.38 0.33 -17.31
CA PRO A 9 15.60 -0.48 -17.43
C PRO A 9 16.77 -0.06 -16.52
N PHE A 10 16.99 1.24 -16.33
CA PHE A 10 18.04 1.72 -15.43
C PHE A 10 17.73 1.45 -13.96
N PHE A 11 16.48 1.65 -13.54
CA PHE A 11 16.09 1.30 -12.18
C PHE A 11 16.22 -0.20 -11.93
N GLU A 12 15.68 -1.04 -12.82
CA GLU A 12 15.77 -2.50 -12.70
C GLU A 12 17.22 -2.96 -12.57
N LYS A 13 18.11 -2.44 -13.43
CA LYS A 13 19.53 -2.75 -13.45
C LYS A 13 20.24 -2.44 -12.13
N TYR A 14 19.94 -1.29 -11.51
CA TYR A 14 20.66 -0.81 -10.32
C TYR A 14 19.93 -1.10 -9.00
N ARG A 15 18.64 -1.46 -9.02
CA ARG A 15 17.81 -1.64 -7.81
C ARG A 15 18.46 -2.57 -6.79
N ALA A 16 18.92 -3.75 -7.22
CA ALA A 16 19.45 -4.76 -6.30
C ALA A 16 20.75 -4.33 -5.58
N GLU A 17 21.51 -3.39 -6.16
CA GLU A 17 22.71 -2.80 -5.56
C GLU A 17 22.36 -1.90 -4.36
N TYR A 18 21.21 -1.21 -4.42
CA TYR A 18 20.83 -0.20 -3.44
C TYR A 18 19.71 -0.63 -2.49
N LEU A 19 18.86 -1.56 -2.89
CA LEU A 19 17.69 -2.01 -2.11
C LEU A 19 17.66 -3.54 -2.05
N SER A 20 17.43 -4.08 -0.85
CA SER A 20 16.84 -5.41 -0.69
C SER A 20 15.39 -5.43 -1.18
N ASP A 21 14.82 -6.61 -1.32
CA ASP A 21 13.41 -6.74 -1.71
C ASP A 21 12.46 -6.18 -0.64
N ASP A 22 12.83 -6.30 0.64
CA ASP A 22 12.08 -5.70 1.76
C ASP A 22 12.15 -4.17 1.74
N GLU A 23 13.32 -3.58 1.47
CA GLU A 23 13.46 -2.13 1.34
C GLU A 23 12.75 -1.58 0.10
N TYR A 24 12.77 -2.35 -1.00
CA TYR A 24 12.01 -2.01 -2.19
C TYR A 24 10.50 -2.06 -1.92
N ARG A 25 10.03 -3.08 -1.20
CA ARG A 25 8.64 -3.17 -0.74
C ARG A 25 8.25 -1.99 0.15
N ALA A 26 9.14 -1.60 1.07
CA ALA A 26 8.92 -0.46 1.94
C ALA A 26 8.77 0.85 1.15
N LEU A 27 9.63 1.07 0.15
CA LEU A 27 9.50 2.21 -0.78
C LEU A 27 8.17 2.19 -1.53
N GLN A 28 7.77 1.04 -2.10
CA GLN A 28 6.50 0.93 -2.82
C GLN A 28 5.31 1.22 -1.88
N ASN A 29 5.31 0.68 -0.66
CA ASN A 29 4.27 0.96 0.33
C ASN A 29 4.23 2.43 0.74
N GLU A 30 5.38 3.08 0.91
CA GLU A 30 5.48 4.50 1.22
C GLU A 30 4.86 5.37 0.11
N LEU A 31 5.12 5.02 -1.15
CA LEU A 31 4.51 5.67 -2.31
C LEU A 31 3.05 5.26 -2.53
N LEU A 32 2.64 4.07 -2.07
CA LEU A 32 1.24 3.64 -2.01
C LEU A 32 0.45 4.39 -0.95
N GLU A 33 1.09 5.01 0.04
CA GLU A 33 0.42 5.91 0.99
C GLU A 33 0.43 7.35 0.49
N ASN A 34 1.58 7.79 -0.04
CA ASN A 34 1.76 9.15 -0.54
C ASN A 34 2.52 9.14 -1.89
N PRO A 35 1.79 9.10 -3.03
CA PRO A 35 2.40 9.07 -4.36
C PRO A 35 3.19 10.35 -4.71
N GLU A 36 2.95 11.44 -3.99
CA GLU A 36 3.62 12.73 -4.19
C GLU A 36 4.88 12.90 -3.31
N LYS A 37 5.27 11.87 -2.56
CA LYS A 37 6.39 11.97 -1.62
C LYS A 37 7.73 12.14 -2.31
N GLY A 38 8.48 13.15 -1.87
CA GLY A 38 9.80 13.47 -2.40
C GLY A 38 9.80 14.80 -3.15
N ASP A 39 11.00 15.28 -3.44
CA ASP A 39 11.19 16.62 -4.00
C ASP A 39 10.91 16.59 -5.50
N LEU A 40 10.08 17.53 -5.98
CA LEU A 40 9.89 17.74 -7.42
C LEU A 40 11.21 18.23 -8.03
N ILE A 41 11.69 17.56 -9.06
CA ILE A 41 12.87 18.00 -9.80
C ILE A 41 12.42 19.11 -10.77
N GLN A 42 13.07 20.27 -10.68
CA GLN A 42 12.72 21.43 -11.53
C GLN A 42 13.14 21.15 -12.97
N GLY A 43 12.30 21.56 -13.93
CA GLY A 43 12.59 21.39 -15.37
C GLY A 43 12.46 19.96 -15.92
N SER A 44 12.05 18.98 -15.10
CA SER A 44 12.02 17.56 -15.48
C SER A 44 10.60 17.01 -15.69
N ASN A 45 9.66 17.89 -16.07
CA ASN A 45 8.27 17.58 -16.42
C ASN A 45 7.52 16.65 -15.43
N GLY A 46 7.74 16.82 -14.12
CA GLY A 46 6.99 16.08 -13.09
C GLY A 46 7.75 14.95 -12.37
N LEU A 47 9.02 14.68 -12.73
CA LEU A 47 9.83 13.72 -11.98
C LEU A 47 10.06 14.15 -10.53
N ARG A 48 10.04 13.16 -9.62
CA ARG A 48 10.25 13.33 -8.19
C ARG A 48 11.46 12.54 -7.71
N LYS A 49 12.14 13.07 -6.71
CA LYS A 49 13.30 12.46 -6.06
C LYS A 49 12.97 12.12 -4.61
N ILE A 50 12.99 10.83 -4.29
CA ILE A 50 12.73 10.32 -2.94
C ILE A 50 13.99 9.71 -2.34
N ARG A 51 14.23 9.95 -1.05
CA ARG A 51 15.31 9.31 -0.29
C ARG A 51 14.83 7.94 0.17
N VAL A 52 15.66 6.93 -0.01
CA VAL A 52 15.36 5.55 0.40
C VAL A 52 16.37 5.08 1.43
N ALA A 53 15.87 4.42 2.46
CA ALA A 53 16.73 3.76 3.43
C ALA A 53 17.52 2.64 2.72
N ASN A 54 18.82 2.59 2.97
CA ASN A 54 19.70 1.56 2.44
C ASN A 54 20.54 1.04 3.60
N SER A 55 20.12 -0.11 4.12
CA SER A 55 20.74 -0.87 5.19
C SER A 55 21.86 -1.81 4.70
N LYS A 56 22.00 -2.01 3.38
CA LYS A 56 23.01 -2.92 2.79
C LYS A 56 24.46 -2.42 2.91
N ARG A 57 24.70 -1.17 3.30
CA ARG A 57 26.06 -0.65 3.57
C ARG A 57 26.31 -0.51 5.08
N ASN A 58 27.27 -1.29 5.57
CA ASN A 58 27.67 -1.43 6.97
C ASN A 58 27.81 -0.11 7.76
N LYS A 59 27.54 -0.24 9.08
CA LYS A 59 27.85 0.69 10.17
C LYS A 59 29.14 1.49 9.90
N GLY A 60 29.00 2.80 9.72
CA GLY A 60 30.13 3.72 9.70
C GLY A 60 30.44 4.34 8.33
N LYS A 61 29.43 4.84 7.62
CA LYS A 61 29.42 6.10 6.85
C LYS A 61 28.10 6.22 6.08
N ARG A 62 27.27 7.18 6.50
CA ARG A 62 26.15 7.85 5.79
C ARG A 62 25.83 7.30 4.38
N GLY A 63 24.78 6.49 4.21
CA GLY A 63 24.52 5.81 2.93
C GLY A 63 23.08 5.80 2.43
N GLY A 64 22.30 6.87 2.59
CA GLY A 64 20.97 6.93 1.97
C GLY A 64 21.07 6.93 0.43
N ALA A 65 20.31 6.06 -0.25
CA ALA A 65 20.17 6.11 -1.70
C ALA A 65 19.00 7.02 -2.08
N ARG A 66 18.91 7.36 -3.37
CA ARG A 66 17.81 8.16 -3.92
C ARG A 66 17.23 7.45 -5.12
N ALA A 67 15.91 7.33 -5.13
CA ALA A 67 15.16 6.85 -6.28
C ALA A 67 14.49 8.04 -6.97
N ILE A 68 14.43 7.99 -8.29
CA ILE A 68 13.71 8.95 -9.10
C ILE A 68 12.56 8.25 -9.77
N TYR A 69 11.39 8.86 -9.67
CA TYR A 69 10.18 8.28 -10.19
C TYR A 69 9.26 9.34 -10.79
N TYR A 70 8.33 8.88 -11.62
CA TYR A 70 7.27 9.68 -12.19
C TYR A 70 5.92 9.10 -11.76
N HIS A 71 5.04 9.94 -11.22
CA HIS A 71 3.68 9.55 -10.87
C HIS A 71 2.74 9.88 -12.03
N TYR A 72 2.39 8.86 -12.82
CA TYR A 72 1.42 8.98 -13.89
C TYR A 72 0.01 8.77 -13.35
N ILE A 73 -0.64 9.89 -13.03
CA ILE A 73 -1.92 9.95 -12.32
C ILE A 73 -3.03 9.20 -13.08
N ASN A 74 -3.12 9.40 -14.40
CA ASN A 74 -4.21 8.88 -15.24
C ASN A 74 -4.38 7.36 -15.13
N ASN A 75 -3.26 6.62 -15.10
CA ASN A 75 -3.27 5.16 -14.97
C ASN A 75 -2.84 4.69 -13.58
N LYS A 76 -2.82 5.56 -12.57
CA LYS A 76 -2.45 5.19 -11.19
C LYS A 76 -1.13 4.41 -11.14
N THR A 77 -0.12 4.90 -11.84
CA THR A 77 1.14 4.19 -12.05
C THR A 77 2.33 5.03 -11.59
N ILE A 78 3.25 4.38 -10.89
CA ILE A 78 4.56 4.92 -10.53
C ILE A 78 5.58 4.27 -11.47
N TYR A 79 6.27 5.08 -12.26
CA TYR A 79 7.41 4.65 -13.07
C TYR A 79 8.70 4.98 -12.34
N PHE A 80 9.47 3.98 -11.94
CA PHE A 80 10.80 4.17 -11.38
C PHE A 80 11.83 4.32 -12.49
N PHE A 81 12.45 5.50 -12.58
CA PHE A 81 13.43 5.82 -13.63
C PHE A 81 14.81 5.30 -13.30
N THR A 82 15.33 5.61 -12.12
CA THR A 82 16.67 5.22 -11.70
C THR A 82 16.85 5.31 -10.19
N ILE A 83 17.89 4.68 -9.67
CA ILE A 83 18.30 4.71 -8.27
C ILE A 83 19.82 4.88 -8.19
N TYR A 84 20.28 5.69 -7.26
CA TYR A 84 21.70 6.00 -7.11
C TYR A 84 22.07 6.35 -5.66
N GLY A 85 23.32 6.09 -5.30
CA GLY A 85 23.90 6.46 -4.01
C GLY A 85 24.24 7.95 -3.94
N LYS A 86 24.42 8.47 -2.71
CA LYS A 86 24.83 9.86 -2.47
C LYS A 86 26.18 10.21 -3.12
N GLU A 87 27.09 9.24 -3.22
CA GLU A 87 28.45 9.42 -3.74
C GLU A 87 28.53 9.27 -5.27
N THR A 88 27.49 8.74 -5.92
CA THR A 88 27.61 8.16 -7.27
C THR A 88 27.11 9.06 -8.40
N LYS A 89 26.43 10.18 -8.13
CA LYS A 89 26.03 11.18 -9.15
C LYS A 89 25.41 12.39 -8.49
N ASP A 90 26.05 13.56 -8.61
CA ASP A 90 25.42 14.83 -8.29
C ASP A 90 24.42 15.27 -9.37
N ASP A 91 24.47 14.72 -10.59
CA ASP A 91 23.50 15.00 -11.65
C ASP A 91 22.95 13.74 -12.33
N LEU A 92 21.62 13.70 -12.43
CA LEU A 92 20.89 12.87 -13.39
C LEU A 92 21.43 13.13 -14.79
N LYS A 93 21.92 12.10 -15.49
CA LYS A 93 22.31 12.30 -16.88
C LYS A 93 21.05 12.59 -17.70
N PRO A 94 20.98 13.71 -18.45
CA PRO A 94 19.83 14.03 -19.29
C PRO A 94 19.46 12.91 -20.28
N GLU A 95 20.47 12.16 -20.74
CA GLU A 95 20.32 10.98 -21.61
C GLU A 95 19.54 9.85 -20.94
N GLU A 96 19.83 9.54 -19.67
CA GLU A 96 19.13 8.48 -18.90
C GLU A 96 17.67 8.85 -18.67
N LEU A 97 17.39 10.14 -18.44
CA LEU A 97 16.03 10.65 -18.32
C LEU A 97 15.28 10.58 -19.64
N LYS A 98 15.91 11.01 -20.74
CA LYS A 98 15.32 10.94 -22.08
C LYS A 98 14.97 9.51 -22.44
N GLN A 99 15.92 8.59 -22.27
CA GLN A 99 15.67 7.16 -22.51
C GLN A 99 14.56 6.62 -21.60
N GLY A 100 14.51 7.03 -20.33
CA GLY A 100 13.43 6.65 -19.43
C GLY A 100 12.04 7.07 -19.93
N PHE A 101 11.90 8.29 -20.46
CA PHE A 101 10.65 8.73 -21.06
C PHE A 101 10.30 7.99 -22.36
N GLU A 102 11.28 7.66 -23.19
CA GLU A 102 11.09 6.86 -24.40
C GLU A 102 10.59 5.44 -24.07
N GLU A 103 11.18 4.78 -23.07
CA GLU A 103 10.73 3.47 -22.58
C GLU A 103 9.34 3.55 -21.96
N MET A 104 9.07 4.56 -21.14
CA MET A 104 7.74 4.79 -20.57
C MET A 104 6.69 4.99 -21.68
N GLY A 105 7.00 5.75 -22.73
CA GLY A 105 6.13 5.94 -23.89
C GLY A 105 5.81 4.62 -24.59
N ARG A 106 6.83 3.82 -24.90
CA ARG A 106 6.65 2.48 -25.50
C ARG A 106 5.83 1.55 -24.62
N HIS A 107 6.01 1.60 -23.29
CA HIS A 107 5.21 0.82 -22.35
C HIS A 107 3.74 1.26 -22.33
N LEU A 108 3.47 2.56 -22.34
CA LEU A 108 2.11 3.10 -22.41
C LEU A 108 1.40 2.72 -23.72
N GLU A 109 2.14 2.63 -24.83
CA GLU A 109 1.65 2.15 -26.12
C GLU A 109 1.48 0.62 -26.19
N GLY A 110 1.90 -0.12 -25.14
CA GLY A 110 1.86 -1.59 -25.11
C GLY A 110 2.90 -2.26 -26.02
N LYS A 111 3.92 -1.52 -26.48
CA LYS A 111 4.99 -2.04 -27.36
C LYS A 111 6.05 -2.84 -26.62
N ILE A 112 6.20 -2.62 -25.32
CA ILE A 112 7.14 -3.33 -24.46
C ILE A 112 6.45 -3.74 -23.15
N THR A 113 6.94 -4.81 -22.56
CA THR A 113 6.55 -5.24 -21.22
C THR A 113 7.69 -4.93 -20.26
N LEU A 114 7.40 -4.17 -19.22
CA LEU A 114 8.35 -3.84 -18.16
C LEU A 114 7.94 -4.55 -16.87
N ARG A 115 8.92 -4.81 -15.99
CA ARG A 115 8.65 -5.42 -14.68
C ARG A 115 7.67 -4.53 -13.92
N THR A 116 6.49 -5.08 -13.68
CA THR A 116 5.34 -4.36 -13.12
C THR A 116 4.80 -5.10 -11.92
N GLU A 117 4.57 -4.36 -10.85
CA GLU A 117 3.97 -4.88 -9.63
C GLU A 117 2.78 -4.02 -9.21
N ILE A 118 1.66 -4.66 -8.91
CA ILE A 118 0.42 -3.97 -8.53
C ILE A 118 0.22 -4.13 -7.03
N LEU A 119 0.23 -3.01 -6.30
CA LEU A 119 -0.12 -3.00 -4.89
C LEU A 119 -1.46 -2.34 -4.66
N GLU A 120 -2.23 -2.97 -3.79
CA GLU A 120 -3.53 -2.48 -3.35
C GLU A 120 -3.56 -2.42 -1.84
N LYS A 121 -3.75 -1.22 -1.31
CA LYS A 121 -4.11 -1.02 0.09
C LYS A 121 -5.60 -1.32 0.22
N PRO A 122 -5.99 -2.40 0.91
CA PRO A 122 -7.40 -2.72 1.12
C PRO A 122 -8.03 -1.59 1.94
N SER A 123 -9.18 -1.12 1.49
CA SER A 123 -9.96 -0.17 2.28
C SER A 123 -10.38 -0.83 3.61
N PRO A 124 -10.37 -0.11 4.74
CA PRO A 124 -10.88 -0.64 5.98
C PRO A 124 -12.31 -1.13 5.76
N ILE A 125 -12.57 -2.39 6.09
CA ILE A 125 -13.92 -2.93 6.04
C ILE A 125 -14.73 -2.20 7.09
N THR A 126 -15.83 -1.60 6.65
CA THR A 126 -16.79 -0.96 7.53
C THR A 126 -18.11 -1.72 7.51
N ILE A 127 -18.84 -1.61 8.60
CA ILE A 127 -20.15 -2.20 8.76
C ILE A 127 -21.09 -1.18 9.40
N THR A 128 -22.28 -1.07 8.86
CA THR A 128 -23.33 -0.16 9.33
C THR A 128 -24.05 -0.73 10.56
N PRO A 129 -24.63 0.11 11.43
CA PRO A 129 -25.41 -0.36 12.58
C PRO A 129 -26.52 -1.35 12.18
N GLU A 130 -27.17 -1.12 11.04
CA GLU A 130 -28.23 -1.95 10.48
C GLU A 130 -27.69 -3.33 10.09
N GLU A 131 -26.53 -3.39 9.44
CA GLU A 131 -25.86 -4.66 9.11
C GLU A 131 -25.44 -5.41 10.37
N VAL A 132 -24.89 -4.73 11.40
CA VAL A 132 -24.55 -5.37 12.69
C VAL A 132 -25.78 -6.03 13.31
N LYS A 133 -26.91 -5.31 13.32
CA LYS A 133 -28.17 -5.81 13.85
C LYS A 133 -28.71 -6.98 13.04
N ALA A 134 -28.63 -6.89 11.70
CA ALA A 134 -29.08 -7.94 10.79
C ALA A 134 -28.29 -9.24 10.98
N ILE A 135 -26.96 -9.17 11.12
CA ILE A 135 -26.11 -10.35 11.39
C ILE A 135 -26.57 -11.05 12.66
N ARG A 136 -26.72 -10.32 13.76
CA ARG A 136 -27.16 -10.91 15.02
C ARG A 136 -28.54 -11.56 14.90
N GLN A 137 -29.49 -10.87 14.27
CA GLN A 137 -30.85 -11.38 14.09
C GLN A 137 -30.87 -12.65 13.24
N ARG A 138 -30.08 -12.72 12.18
CA ARG A 138 -29.98 -13.91 11.32
C ARG A 138 -29.41 -15.14 12.05
N LEU A 139 -28.55 -14.93 13.04
CA LEU A 139 -28.05 -15.99 13.91
C LEU A 139 -29.01 -16.35 15.05
N ASN A 140 -30.17 -15.68 15.18
CA ASN A 140 -31.13 -15.86 16.25
C ASN A 140 -30.55 -15.68 17.66
N LEU A 141 -29.63 -14.72 17.82
CA LEU A 141 -28.97 -14.46 19.11
C LEU A 141 -29.46 -13.17 19.77
N SER A 142 -29.49 -13.17 21.11
CA SER A 142 -29.66 -11.94 21.88
C SER A 142 -28.40 -11.08 21.82
N GLN A 143 -28.53 -9.78 22.06
CA GLN A 143 -27.37 -8.86 22.09
C GLN A 143 -26.32 -9.30 23.11
N ALA A 144 -26.74 -9.80 24.27
CA ALA A 144 -25.83 -10.26 25.32
C ALA A 144 -25.05 -11.52 24.93
N VAL A 145 -25.72 -12.50 24.31
CA VAL A 145 -25.07 -13.73 23.85
C VAL A 145 -24.08 -13.43 22.72
N PHE A 146 -24.48 -12.58 21.78
CA PHE A 146 -23.62 -12.19 20.67
C PHE A 146 -22.37 -11.43 21.15
N ALA A 147 -22.54 -10.45 22.04
CA ALA A 147 -21.44 -9.70 22.62
C ALA A 147 -20.47 -10.61 23.39
N ARG A 148 -20.99 -11.54 24.20
CA ARG A 148 -20.18 -12.51 24.96
C ARG A 148 -19.38 -13.41 24.03
N LYS A 149 -19.99 -13.95 22.96
CA LYS A 149 -19.31 -14.79 21.97
C LYS A 149 -18.23 -14.02 21.21
N LEU A 150 -18.42 -12.72 20.94
CA LEU A 150 -17.38 -11.84 20.38
C LEU A 150 -16.39 -11.28 21.40
N ARG A 151 -16.45 -11.70 22.67
CA ARG A 151 -15.58 -11.21 23.76
C ARG A 151 -15.58 -9.68 23.88
N THR A 152 -16.73 -9.05 23.64
CA THR A 152 -16.95 -7.60 23.80
C THR A 152 -18.03 -7.35 24.85
N SER A 153 -18.07 -6.12 25.40
CA SER A 153 -19.11 -5.77 26.36
C SER A 153 -20.47 -5.61 25.67
N VAL A 154 -21.54 -5.99 26.36
CA VAL A 154 -22.92 -5.80 25.86
C VAL A 154 -23.18 -4.33 25.54
N ARG A 155 -22.67 -3.42 26.38
CA ARG A 155 -22.76 -1.96 26.18
C ARG A 155 -22.07 -1.53 24.89
N THR A 156 -20.89 -2.07 24.59
CA THR A 156 -20.15 -1.78 23.36
C THR A 156 -20.93 -2.26 22.14
N PHE A 157 -21.42 -3.50 22.17
CA PHE A 157 -22.19 -4.06 21.07
C PHE A 157 -23.50 -3.29 20.83
N GLN A 158 -24.20 -2.88 21.89
CA GLN A 158 -25.38 -2.02 21.81
C GLN A 158 -25.05 -0.65 21.20
N ALA A 159 -23.92 -0.05 21.57
CA ALA A 159 -23.49 1.21 20.99
C ALA A 159 -23.23 1.09 19.48
N TRP A 160 -22.74 -0.07 19.00
CA TRP A 160 -22.59 -0.36 17.58
C TRP A 160 -23.93 -0.49 16.85
N GLU A 161 -24.88 -1.28 17.37
CA GLU A 161 -26.23 -1.40 16.77
C GLU A 161 -27.02 -0.09 16.77
N GLN A 162 -26.72 0.81 17.72
CA GLN A 162 -27.34 2.15 17.81
C GLN A 162 -26.59 3.21 17.00
N GLY A 163 -25.46 2.88 16.38
CA GLY A 163 -24.62 3.83 15.64
C GLY A 163 -23.91 4.88 16.49
N LYS A 164 -23.89 4.72 17.82
CA LYS A 164 -23.18 5.62 18.74
C LYS A 164 -21.67 5.52 18.59
N THR A 165 -21.18 4.31 18.29
CA THR A 165 -19.77 4.04 17.99
C THR A 165 -19.68 3.08 16.81
N LYS A 166 -18.53 3.06 16.13
CA LYS A 166 -18.27 2.11 15.04
C LYS A 166 -17.37 0.98 15.53
N PRO A 167 -17.58 -0.28 15.08
CA PRO A 167 -16.62 -1.34 15.35
C PRO A 167 -15.25 -1.00 14.77
N SER A 168 -14.18 -1.48 15.42
CA SER A 168 -12.83 -1.36 14.87
C SER A 168 -12.69 -2.10 13.54
N ALA A 169 -11.61 -1.87 12.78
CA ALA A 169 -11.39 -2.57 11.50
C ALA A 169 -11.41 -4.10 11.66
N HIS A 170 -10.75 -4.63 12.69
CA HIS A 170 -10.76 -6.06 13.01
C HIS A 170 -12.15 -6.56 13.43
N ALA A 171 -12.88 -5.80 14.26
CA ALA A 171 -14.24 -6.18 14.64
C ALA A 171 -15.20 -6.18 13.44
N SER A 172 -15.07 -5.20 12.54
CA SER A 172 -15.84 -5.11 11.31
C SER A 172 -15.53 -6.29 10.37
N LEU A 173 -14.26 -6.67 10.24
CA LEU A 173 -13.84 -7.86 9.49
C LEU A 173 -14.46 -9.13 10.09
N LEU A 174 -14.38 -9.33 11.41
CA LEU A 174 -14.96 -10.48 12.09
C LEU A 174 -16.49 -10.55 11.89
N LEU A 175 -17.18 -9.42 12.05
CA LEU A 175 -18.63 -9.35 11.80
C LEU A 175 -18.97 -9.74 10.36
N ARG A 176 -18.21 -9.26 9.37
CA ARG A 176 -18.37 -9.62 7.96
C ARG A 176 -18.02 -11.08 7.67
N MET A 177 -17.04 -11.65 8.36
CA MET A 177 -16.70 -13.07 8.26
C MET A 177 -17.85 -13.93 8.79
N VAL A 178 -18.38 -13.59 9.97
CA VAL A 178 -19.55 -14.22 10.57
C VAL A 178 -20.78 -14.06 9.68
N ASP A 179 -20.91 -12.92 8.99
CA ASP A 179 -21.98 -12.70 8.04
C ASP A 179 -21.91 -13.70 6.88
N LYS A 180 -20.74 -13.86 6.26
CA LYS A 180 -20.53 -14.79 5.15
C LYS A 180 -20.50 -16.26 5.55
N ALA A 181 -20.02 -16.57 6.75
CA ALA A 181 -19.80 -17.91 7.26
C ALA A 181 -20.26 -18.00 8.74
N PRO A 182 -21.56 -18.26 9.00
CA PRO A 182 -22.11 -18.34 10.35
C PRO A 182 -21.35 -19.30 11.29
N GLN A 183 -20.81 -20.39 10.76
CA GLN A 183 -20.02 -21.39 11.49
C GLN A 183 -18.76 -20.79 12.13
N THR A 184 -18.22 -19.69 11.59
CA THR A 184 -17.09 -18.96 12.20
C THR A 184 -17.42 -18.47 13.60
N PHE A 185 -18.70 -18.20 13.88
CA PHE A 185 -19.13 -17.74 15.20
C PHE A 185 -18.98 -18.81 16.29
N GLU A 186 -19.18 -20.08 15.94
CA GLU A 186 -18.97 -21.20 16.87
C GLU A 186 -17.48 -21.47 17.09
N LEU A 187 -16.65 -21.33 16.05
CA LEU A 187 -15.19 -21.43 16.18
C LEU A 187 -14.64 -20.35 17.11
N ILE A 188 -15.07 -19.09 16.95
CA ILE A 188 -14.64 -17.98 17.81
C ILE A 188 -15.10 -18.18 19.25
N ALA A 189 -16.29 -18.74 19.46
CA ALA A 189 -16.80 -19.02 20.80
C ALA A 189 -16.04 -20.14 21.53
N GLY A 190 -15.32 -21.01 20.78
CA GLY A 190 -14.56 -22.15 21.31
C GLY A 190 -13.07 -21.90 21.51
N ILE A 191 -12.50 -20.82 20.96
CA ILE A 191 -11.17 -20.27 21.30
C ILE A 191 -11.30 -19.49 22.59
#